data_AF-A0A2A4FU98-F1
#
_entry.id   AF-A0A2A4FU98-F1
#
_cell.length_a   1.000
_cell.length_b   1.000
_cell.length_c   1.000
_cell.angle_alpha   90.00
_cell.angle_beta   90.00
_cell.angle_gamma   90.00
#
_symmetry.space_group_name_H-M   'P 1'
#
loop_
_entity.id
_entity.type
_entity.pdbx_description
1 polymer ?
#
loop_
_entity_poly.entity_id
_entity_poly.type
_entity_poly.pdbx_seq_one_letter_code
_entity_poly.pdbx_strand_id
1 'polypeptide(L)'
;MLLLALVALPTAAGAKRPLPPTGELLLDMAEPVIETKIGDVKLRLRVALDQKRLIELNPDAVERLKADPPSRRFRFENGLDAYVGREPLPSIEATAPIKLNGRKMLVTLSSHGRPCCAGVDGEIGIGLLPYATIRFVRAGQAPADRSADFLIDDNDVHGPQASVPVGRRSINILFSLERPESFASSSAGAILAREYGGKLTDGGRMVAAFGIERPISMLRFRQPAPVAGFVYKNLPVRTADFAGREEFPSDPDDPDDIVVKRRVKQQDAWPVVMIGRDRTDRCSEALYDTIAKRLTLRCSGILD
;
A
#
# COMPACT_ATOMS: atom_id res chain seq x y z
N MET A 1 -52.56 4.02 35.05
CA MET A 1 -51.11 4.05 35.36
C MET A 1 -50.46 2.86 34.66
N LEU A 2 -49.70 3.11 33.60
CA LEU A 2 -49.03 2.08 32.81
C LEU A 2 -47.61 1.87 33.38
N LEU A 3 -47.32 0.66 33.87
CA LEU A 3 -45.98 0.28 34.33
C LEU A 3 -45.07 0.11 33.10
N LEU A 4 -44.04 0.95 32.97
CA LEU A 4 -42.91 0.69 32.06
C LEU A 4 -41.95 -0.28 32.73
N ALA A 5 -41.87 -1.51 32.23
CA ALA A 5 -40.81 -2.45 32.55
C ALA A 5 -39.53 -2.04 31.77
N LEU A 6 -38.50 -1.63 32.50
CA LEU A 6 -37.17 -1.36 31.95
C LEU A 6 -36.49 -2.70 31.62
N VAL A 7 -36.43 -3.05 30.34
CA VAL A 7 -35.63 -4.19 29.87
C VAL A 7 -34.17 -3.72 29.82
N ALA A 8 -33.35 -4.20 30.75
CA ALA A 8 -31.90 -4.00 30.72
C ALA A 8 -31.30 -4.84 29.59
N LEU A 9 -30.80 -4.17 28.55
CA LEU A 9 -30.01 -4.81 27.50
C LEU A 9 -28.64 -5.22 28.07
N PRO A 10 -28.16 -6.45 27.82
CA PRO A 10 -26.85 -6.88 28.27
C PRO A 10 -25.76 -6.08 27.54
N THR A 11 -24.92 -5.39 28.31
CA THR A 11 -23.70 -4.75 27.82
C THR A 11 -22.75 -5.83 27.32
N ALA A 12 -22.38 -5.78 26.04
CA ALA A 12 -21.40 -6.67 25.44
C ALA A 12 -20.10 -6.60 26.26
N ALA A 13 -19.75 -7.72 26.90
CA ALA A 13 -18.53 -7.87 27.67
C ALA A 13 -17.31 -7.56 26.78
N GLY A 14 -16.45 -6.68 27.28
CA GLY A 14 -15.38 -6.04 26.53
C GLY A 14 -14.43 -7.03 25.87
N ALA A 15 -14.29 -6.90 24.54
CA ALA A 15 -13.13 -7.41 23.84
C ALA A 15 -11.87 -6.86 24.55
N LYS A 16 -11.00 -7.74 25.05
CA LYS A 16 -9.73 -7.34 25.65
C LYS A 16 -8.98 -6.49 24.63
N ARG A 17 -8.74 -5.21 24.97
CA ARG A 17 -7.94 -4.32 24.14
C ARG A 17 -6.61 -5.03 23.82
N PRO A 18 -6.18 -5.06 22.55
CA PRO A 18 -4.89 -5.61 22.18
C PRO A 18 -3.79 -4.99 23.05
N LEU A 19 -2.83 -5.80 23.49
CA LEU A 19 -1.66 -5.28 24.20
C LEU A 19 -0.99 -4.20 23.35
N PRO A 20 -0.48 -3.11 23.95
CA PRO A 20 0.22 -2.07 23.22
C PRO A 20 1.47 -2.66 22.54
N PRO A 21 1.88 -2.11 21.39
CA PRO A 21 3.14 -2.47 20.76
C PRO A 21 4.34 -2.04 21.64
N THR A 22 5.46 -2.75 21.54
CA THR A 22 6.65 -2.51 22.39
C THR A 22 7.95 -2.61 21.60
N GLY A 23 9.01 -1.96 22.07
CA GLY A 23 10.35 -2.07 21.47
C GLY A 23 10.47 -1.46 20.07
N GLU A 24 11.65 -1.62 19.47
CA GLU A 24 11.99 -1.14 18.13
C GLU A 24 12.34 -2.32 17.22
N LEU A 25 11.86 -2.27 15.97
CA LEU A 25 12.35 -3.11 14.89
C LEU A 25 13.22 -2.25 13.96
N LEU A 26 14.52 -2.53 13.93
CA LEU A 26 15.48 -1.90 13.02
C LEU A 26 15.70 -2.79 11.79
N LEU A 27 15.56 -2.23 10.59
CA LEU A 27 15.68 -2.92 9.31
C LEU A 27 16.64 -2.18 8.37
N ASP A 28 17.38 -2.94 7.56
CA ASP A 28 18.06 -2.36 6.40
C ASP A 28 17.00 -1.90 5.40
N MET A 29 17.02 -0.62 5.03
CA MET A 29 16.08 -0.06 4.07
C MET A 29 16.22 -0.66 2.67
N ALA A 30 17.42 -1.12 2.29
CA ALA A 30 17.66 -1.74 0.98
C ALA A 30 17.18 -3.19 0.90
N GLU A 31 17.08 -3.87 2.04
CA GLU A 31 16.58 -5.24 2.16
C GLU A 31 15.82 -5.41 3.49
N PRO A 32 14.59 -4.87 3.61
CA PRO A 32 13.88 -4.80 4.89
C PRO A 32 13.19 -6.12 5.23
N VAL A 33 13.99 -7.17 5.45
CA VAL A 33 13.51 -8.54 5.61
C VAL A 33 13.57 -8.97 7.07
N ILE A 34 12.52 -9.63 7.53
CA ILE A 34 12.48 -10.35 8.80
C ILE A 34 12.43 -11.86 8.56
N GLU A 35 13.01 -12.61 9.48
CA GLU A 35 12.82 -14.06 9.55
C GLU A 35 11.74 -14.38 10.58
N THR A 36 10.87 -15.32 10.22
CA THR A 36 9.82 -15.82 11.11
C THR A 36 9.51 -17.28 10.79
N LYS A 37 8.53 -17.84 11.49
CA LYS A 37 8.01 -19.17 11.20
C LYS A 37 6.51 -19.26 11.40
N ILE A 38 5.90 -20.15 10.62
CA ILE A 38 4.52 -20.59 10.79
C ILE A 38 4.57 -22.11 10.94
N GLY A 39 4.25 -22.61 12.15
CA GLY A 39 4.58 -23.98 12.52
C GLY A 39 6.10 -24.16 12.53
N ASP A 40 6.60 -25.13 11.75
CA ASP A 40 8.03 -25.39 11.56
C ASP A 40 8.57 -24.85 10.22
N VAL A 41 7.69 -24.32 9.36
CA VAL A 41 8.09 -23.67 8.11
C VAL A 41 8.68 -22.29 8.40
N LYS A 42 9.98 -22.14 8.13
CA LYS A 42 10.68 -20.85 8.18
C LYS A 42 10.28 -19.99 6.98
N LEU A 43 10.08 -18.71 7.21
CA LEU A 43 9.73 -17.72 6.20
C LEU A 43 10.63 -16.50 6.29
N ARG A 44 11.12 -16.04 5.14
CA ARG A 44 11.71 -14.71 4.95
C ARG A 44 10.63 -13.77 4.43
N LEU A 45 10.24 -12.78 5.23
CA LEU A 45 9.19 -11.83 4.85
C LEU A 45 9.78 -10.44 4.71
N ARG A 46 9.53 -9.78 3.58
CA ARG A 46 9.85 -8.36 3.44
C ARG A 46 8.79 -7.54 4.16
N VAL A 47 9.24 -6.61 5.00
CA VAL A 47 8.37 -5.61 5.63
C VAL A 47 8.16 -4.48 4.64
N ALA A 48 6.92 -4.28 4.21
CA ALA A 48 6.59 -3.26 3.21
C ALA A 48 5.71 -2.15 3.80
N LEU A 49 5.95 -0.92 3.33
CA LEU A 49 5.22 0.28 3.73
C LEU A 49 3.87 0.43 3.00
N ASP A 50 3.67 -0.30 1.91
CA ASP A 50 2.49 -0.29 1.04
C ASP A 50 1.69 -1.60 1.09
N GLN A 51 2.08 -2.55 1.93
CA GLN A 51 1.40 -3.83 2.07
C GLN A 51 0.26 -3.77 3.09
N LYS A 52 -0.86 -4.41 2.74
CA LYS A 52 -2.07 -4.53 3.59
C LYS A 52 -1.77 -5.25 4.91
N ARG A 53 -2.77 -5.27 5.80
CA ARG A 53 -2.73 -5.96 7.10
C ARG A 53 -2.85 -7.49 6.99
N LEU A 54 -2.06 -8.08 6.09
CA LEU A 54 -1.95 -9.51 5.84
C LEU A 54 -0.51 -9.84 5.43
N ILE A 55 -0.20 -11.13 5.34
CA ILE A 55 1.04 -11.63 4.73
C ILE A 55 0.70 -12.14 3.34
N GLU A 56 1.21 -11.50 2.29
CA GLU A 56 1.06 -11.97 0.91
C GLU A 56 2.23 -12.90 0.58
N LEU A 57 1.93 -14.15 0.27
CA LEU A 57 2.90 -15.21 0.05
C LEU A 57 3.12 -15.49 -1.42
N ASN A 58 4.39 -15.73 -1.76
CA ASN A 58 4.76 -16.34 -3.03
C ASN A 58 4.26 -17.81 -3.08
N PRO A 59 3.99 -18.34 -4.30
CA PRO A 59 3.46 -19.70 -4.46
C PRO A 59 4.31 -20.78 -3.78
N ASP A 60 5.63 -20.68 -3.84
CA ASP A 60 6.53 -21.67 -3.23
C ASP A 60 6.39 -21.72 -1.69
N ALA A 61 6.13 -20.59 -1.05
CA ALA A 61 5.89 -20.53 0.39
C ALA A 61 4.55 -21.17 0.77
N VAL A 62 3.52 -20.98 -0.07
CA VAL A 62 2.23 -21.67 0.07
C VAL A 62 2.40 -23.18 0.00
N GLU A 63 3.13 -23.67 -1.00
CA GLU A 63 3.33 -25.13 -1.17
C GLU A 63 4.10 -25.74 0.01
N ARG A 64 5.10 -25.04 0.56
CA ARG A 64 5.78 -25.48 1.79
C ARG A 64 4.83 -25.56 2.98
N LEU A 65 3.93 -24.57 3.15
CA LEU A 65 2.95 -24.57 4.25
C LEU A 65 1.85 -25.63 4.07
N LYS A 66 1.51 -26.01 2.83
CA LYS A 66 0.61 -27.14 2.57
C LYS A 66 1.27 -28.47 2.87
N ALA A 67 2.57 -28.60 2.56
CA ALA A 67 3.34 -29.81 2.81
C ALA A 67 3.60 -30.04 4.31
N ASP A 68 3.83 -28.97 5.07
CA ASP A 68 4.06 -29.02 6.53
C ASP A 68 3.15 -28.02 7.27
N PRO A 69 1.84 -28.34 7.42
CA PRO A 69 0.87 -27.40 7.96
C PRO A 69 1.05 -27.21 9.48
N PRO A 70 0.93 -25.97 10.00
CA PRO A 70 1.11 -25.67 11.43
C PRO A 70 0.08 -26.36 12.35
N SER A 71 -1.00 -26.88 11.78
CA SER A 71 -1.95 -27.74 12.49
C SER A 71 -2.78 -28.56 11.49
N ARG A 72 -3.42 -29.63 11.96
CA ARG A 72 -4.36 -30.44 11.14
C ARG A 72 -5.57 -29.66 10.60
N ARG A 73 -5.88 -28.49 11.17
CA ARG A 73 -7.00 -27.63 10.73
C ARG A 73 -6.56 -26.54 9.77
N PHE A 74 -5.27 -26.31 9.62
CA PHE A 74 -4.74 -25.30 8.71
C PHE A 74 -4.98 -25.74 7.26
N ARG A 75 -5.57 -24.85 6.47
CA ARG A 75 -5.82 -25.04 5.05
C ARG A 75 -6.01 -23.67 4.40
N PHE A 76 -5.56 -23.57 3.16
CA PHE A 76 -5.91 -22.45 2.31
C PHE A 76 -7.30 -22.67 1.73
N GLU A 77 -8.15 -21.66 1.82
CA GLU A 77 -9.50 -21.62 1.27
C GLU A 77 -9.58 -20.49 0.25
N ASN A 78 -10.64 -20.43 -0.56
CA ASN A 78 -10.82 -19.31 -1.49
C ASN A 78 -10.94 -18.00 -0.69
N GLY A 79 -10.11 -17.02 -1.04
CA GLY A 79 -10.05 -15.70 -0.40
C GLY A 79 -10.81 -14.64 -1.19
N LEU A 80 -10.55 -13.38 -0.87
CA LEU A 80 -11.06 -12.25 -1.64
C LEU A 80 -10.18 -11.99 -2.85
N ASP A 81 -10.74 -12.11 -4.05
CA ASP A 81 -10.03 -11.81 -5.29
C ASP A 81 -9.44 -10.39 -5.29
N ALA A 82 -8.18 -10.28 -5.67
CA ALA A 82 -7.59 -8.98 -5.99
C ALA A 82 -8.02 -8.52 -7.38
N TYR A 83 -7.98 -7.21 -7.60
CA TYR A 83 -8.19 -6.61 -8.91
C TYR A 83 -6.95 -5.86 -9.34
N VAL A 84 -6.30 -6.35 -10.40
CA VAL A 84 -5.22 -5.61 -11.06
C VAL A 84 -5.82 -4.82 -12.22
N GLY A 85 -6.28 -3.61 -11.90
CA GLY A 85 -7.17 -2.88 -12.78
C GLY A 85 -8.50 -3.60 -12.92
N ARG A 86 -8.79 -4.16 -14.10
CA ARG A 86 -10.04 -4.89 -14.38
C ARG A 86 -9.86 -6.41 -14.44
N GLU A 87 -8.65 -6.90 -14.23
CA GLU A 87 -8.36 -8.33 -14.24
C GLU A 87 -8.56 -8.87 -12.82
N PRO A 88 -9.59 -9.72 -12.58
CA PRO A 88 -9.73 -10.40 -11.31
C PRO A 88 -8.62 -11.42 -11.19
N LEU A 89 -7.99 -11.45 -10.02
CA LEU A 89 -6.95 -12.40 -9.68
C LEU A 89 -7.45 -13.23 -8.51
N PRO A 90 -7.73 -14.53 -8.72
CA PRO A 90 -8.21 -15.41 -7.67
C PRO A 90 -7.24 -15.43 -6.49
N SER A 91 -7.79 -15.32 -5.28
CA SER A 91 -7.02 -15.39 -4.05
C SER A 91 -7.29 -16.69 -3.30
N ILE A 92 -6.26 -17.20 -2.62
CA ILE A 92 -6.43 -18.17 -1.54
C ILE A 92 -5.94 -17.56 -0.24
N GLU A 93 -6.66 -17.83 0.85
CA GLU A 93 -6.37 -17.30 2.16
C GLU A 93 -6.32 -18.40 3.22
N ALA A 94 -5.50 -18.18 4.24
CA ALA A 94 -5.47 -19.01 5.44
C ALA A 94 -5.23 -18.12 6.67
N THR A 95 -5.72 -18.56 7.83
CA THR A 95 -5.34 -17.95 9.11
C THR A 95 -4.26 -18.78 9.79
N ALA A 96 -3.17 -18.14 10.20
CA ALA A 96 -2.05 -18.82 10.85
C ALA A 96 -1.62 -18.12 12.15
N PRO A 97 -1.23 -18.89 13.19
CA PRO A 97 -0.52 -18.34 14.33
C PRO A 97 0.92 -18.02 13.95
N ILE A 98 1.37 -16.81 14.28
CA ILE A 98 2.75 -16.36 14.14
C ILE A 98 3.24 -15.78 15.47
N LYS A 99 4.54 -15.86 15.74
CA LYS A 99 5.18 -15.21 16.89
C LYS A 99 6.10 -14.10 16.41
N LEU A 100 5.77 -12.85 16.73
CA LEU A 100 6.56 -11.65 16.42
C LEU A 100 6.75 -10.84 17.69
N ASN A 101 7.95 -10.30 17.93
CA ASN A 101 8.28 -9.54 19.15
C ASN A 101 7.83 -10.24 20.45
N GLY A 102 8.06 -11.56 20.56
CA GLY A 102 7.61 -12.35 21.72
C GLY A 102 6.10 -12.63 21.78
N ARG A 103 5.27 -11.96 20.96
CA ARG A 103 3.80 -12.04 20.97
C ARG A 103 3.29 -13.06 19.96
N LYS A 104 2.40 -13.94 20.40
CA LYS A 104 1.61 -14.80 19.52
C LYS A 104 0.41 -14.02 18.99
N MET A 105 0.17 -14.09 17.68
CA MET A 105 -0.96 -13.45 17.02
C MET A 105 -1.46 -14.32 15.87
N LEU A 106 -2.72 -14.15 15.51
CA LEU A 106 -3.27 -14.72 14.29
C LEU A 106 -3.13 -13.70 13.17
N VAL A 107 -2.67 -14.15 12.01
CA VAL A 107 -2.52 -13.32 10.81
C VAL A 107 -3.19 -14.01 9.63
N THR A 108 -3.72 -13.21 8.72
CA THR A 108 -4.18 -13.68 7.41
C THR A 108 -2.98 -13.85 6.51
N LEU A 109 -2.86 -15.03 5.91
CA LEU A 109 -1.99 -15.33 4.79
C LEU A 109 -2.83 -15.26 3.53
N SER A 110 -2.32 -14.62 2.49
CA SER A 110 -2.96 -14.52 1.18
C SER A 110 -1.96 -14.99 0.12
N SER A 111 -2.46 -15.55 -0.98
CA SER A 111 -1.66 -15.76 -2.18
C SER A 111 -2.56 -15.73 -3.40
N HIS A 112 -2.01 -15.16 -4.47
CA HIS A 112 -2.70 -15.05 -5.75
C HIS A 112 -2.14 -15.98 -6.84
N GLY A 113 -1.41 -17.03 -6.42
CA GLY A 113 -0.81 -18.01 -7.34
C GLY A 113 0.30 -17.43 -8.24
N ARG A 114 0.75 -16.22 -7.95
CA ARG A 114 1.79 -15.49 -8.67
C ARG A 114 2.80 -14.93 -7.68
N PRO A 115 4.08 -14.79 -8.05
CA PRO A 115 5.04 -14.10 -7.20
C PRO A 115 4.59 -12.66 -6.92
N CYS A 116 4.38 -12.33 -5.65
CA CYS A 116 4.12 -10.97 -5.20
C CYS A 116 5.42 -10.17 -5.10
N CYS A 117 6.54 -10.85 -4.81
CA CYS A 117 7.81 -10.19 -4.52
C CYS A 117 9.01 -11.09 -4.85
N ALA A 118 10.17 -10.48 -5.13
CA ALA A 118 11.39 -11.21 -5.49
C ALA A 118 12.29 -11.45 -4.26
N GLY A 119 12.98 -12.61 -4.24
CA GLY A 119 14.06 -12.92 -3.30
C GLY A 119 13.63 -13.26 -1.86
N VAL A 120 12.33 -13.29 -1.58
CA VAL A 120 11.75 -13.59 -0.26
C VAL A 120 10.51 -14.50 -0.42
N ASP A 121 9.96 -14.98 0.69
CA ASP A 121 8.80 -15.87 0.70
C ASP A 121 7.46 -15.13 0.62
N GLY A 122 7.47 -13.84 0.93
CA GLY A 122 6.29 -12.99 0.91
C GLY A 122 6.55 -11.61 1.50
N GLU A 123 5.50 -10.81 1.58
CA GLU A 123 5.52 -9.48 2.17
C GLU A 123 4.55 -9.37 3.33
N ILE A 124 4.96 -8.66 4.38
CA ILE A 124 4.17 -8.37 5.57
C ILE A 124 3.98 -6.86 5.71
N GLY A 125 2.73 -6.43 5.89
CA GLY A 125 2.42 -5.03 6.15
C GLY A 125 2.86 -4.57 7.54
N ILE A 126 3.34 -3.33 7.64
CA ILE A 126 3.75 -2.71 8.91
C ILE A 126 2.65 -2.75 10.00
N GLY A 127 1.37 -2.77 9.60
CA GLY A 127 0.22 -2.87 10.50
C GLY A 127 0.09 -4.17 11.28
N LEU A 128 0.84 -5.21 10.90
CA LEU A 128 0.87 -6.49 11.60
C LEU A 128 2.02 -6.61 12.61
N LEU A 129 2.97 -5.68 12.57
CA LEU A 129 4.19 -5.77 13.35
C LEU A 129 3.97 -5.20 14.77
N PRO A 130 4.12 -6.00 15.84
CA PRO A 130 3.82 -5.57 17.21
C PRO A 130 4.98 -4.78 17.84
N TYR A 131 5.59 -3.86 17.10
CA TYR A 131 6.69 -3.00 17.57
C TYR A 131 6.21 -1.57 17.76
N ALA A 132 6.70 -0.88 18.80
CA ALA A 132 6.31 0.50 19.06
C ALA A 132 6.84 1.41 17.95
N THR A 133 8.06 1.15 17.49
CA THR A 133 8.66 1.77 16.32
C THR A 133 9.19 0.75 15.33
N ILE A 134 9.10 1.06 14.04
CA ILE A 134 9.69 0.29 12.94
C ILE A 134 10.55 1.26 12.15
N ARG A 135 11.86 1.03 12.15
CA ARG A 135 12.84 1.95 11.60
C ARG A 135 13.62 1.28 10.47
N PHE A 136 13.51 1.84 9.28
CA PHE A 136 14.25 1.45 8.09
C PHE A 136 15.40 2.43 7.94
N VAL A 137 16.64 1.93 7.88
CA VAL A 137 17.84 2.76 7.74
C VAL A 137 18.66 2.33 6.54
N ARG A 138 19.14 3.29 5.74
CA ARG A 138 20.09 2.99 4.67
C ARG A 138 21.51 3.06 5.22
N ALA A 139 22.19 1.92 5.26
CA ALA A 139 23.58 1.87 5.72
C ALA A 139 24.48 2.77 4.85
N GLY A 140 25.40 3.50 5.52
CA GLY A 140 26.39 4.33 4.84
C GLY A 140 25.88 5.66 4.25
N GLN A 141 24.59 5.96 4.33
CA GLN A 141 24.06 7.27 3.96
C GLN A 141 24.09 8.21 5.18
N ALA A 142 24.65 9.41 5.00
CA ALA A 142 24.56 10.43 6.03
C ALA A 142 23.08 10.76 6.33
N PRO A 143 22.70 11.06 7.59
CA PRO A 143 21.36 11.49 7.90
C PRO A 143 20.95 12.65 7.01
N ALA A 144 19.85 12.50 6.28
CA ALA A 144 19.28 13.61 5.53
C ALA A 144 18.92 14.75 6.50
N ASP A 145 19.12 15.98 6.04
CA ASP A 145 18.91 17.22 6.79
C ASP A 145 17.42 17.55 6.97
N ARG A 146 16.55 16.95 6.14
CA ARG A 146 15.11 17.22 6.14
C ARG A 146 14.29 15.99 6.45
N SER A 147 13.20 16.24 7.16
CA SER A 147 12.19 15.24 7.50
C SER A 147 10.79 15.70 7.10
N ALA A 148 9.95 14.75 6.70
CA ALA A 148 8.53 14.96 6.52
C ALA A 148 7.74 13.91 7.28
N ASP A 149 6.69 14.37 7.98
CA ASP A 149 5.81 13.53 8.79
C ASP A 149 4.49 13.30 8.05
N PHE A 150 4.06 12.04 8.03
CA PHE A 150 2.81 11.61 7.41
C PHE A 150 1.98 10.85 8.42
N LEU A 151 0.73 11.28 8.63
CA LEU A 151 -0.24 10.50 9.39
C LEU A 151 -0.76 9.37 8.50
N ILE A 152 -0.56 8.13 8.96
CA ILE A 152 -0.89 6.92 8.22
C ILE A 152 -2.24 6.39 8.68
N ASP A 153 -3.17 6.29 7.74
CA ASP A 153 -4.34 5.43 7.86
C ASP A 153 -3.99 4.04 7.30
N ASP A 154 -4.09 3.02 8.13
CA ASP A 154 -3.81 1.63 7.75
C ASP A 154 -5.08 0.79 7.94
N ASN A 155 -5.69 0.43 6.82
CA ASN A 155 -6.95 -0.31 6.75
C ASN A 155 -6.84 -1.55 5.87
N ASP A 156 -7.78 -2.48 6.03
CA ASP A 156 -7.73 -3.80 5.38
C ASP A 156 -7.95 -3.74 3.86
N VAL A 157 -8.51 -2.63 3.34
CA VAL A 157 -8.85 -2.48 1.92
C VAL A 157 -7.67 -1.98 1.10
N HIS A 158 -7.03 -0.89 1.56
CA HIS A 158 -6.00 -0.15 0.83
C HIS A 158 -4.62 -0.25 1.46
N GLY A 159 -4.51 -0.77 2.69
CA GLY A 159 -3.26 -0.79 3.44
C GLY A 159 -2.87 0.59 3.97
N PRO A 160 -1.59 0.76 4.37
CA PRO A 160 -1.07 1.99 4.92
C PRO A 160 -0.99 3.11 3.87
N GLN A 161 -1.64 4.24 4.15
CA GLN A 161 -1.68 5.39 3.25
C GLN A 161 -1.76 6.72 4.01
N ALA A 162 -1.18 7.78 3.45
CA ALA A 162 -1.28 9.13 3.98
C ALA A 162 -2.20 9.99 3.11
N SER A 163 -3.17 10.69 3.70
CA SER A 163 -4.00 11.65 2.97
C SER A 163 -3.28 13.00 2.89
N VAL A 164 -3.09 13.52 1.67
CA VAL A 164 -2.42 14.80 1.40
C VAL A 164 -3.36 15.70 0.60
N PRO A 165 -3.53 16.98 1.00
CA PRO A 165 -4.34 17.93 0.25
C PRO A 165 -3.68 18.31 -1.08
N VAL A 166 -4.50 18.44 -2.13
CA VAL A 166 -4.13 18.97 -3.45
C VAL A 166 -5.25 19.90 -3.90
N GLY A 167 -5.01 21.20 -3.84
CA GLY A 167 -6.03 22.21 -4.05
C GLY A 167 -7.22 22.02 -3.11
N ARG A 168 -8.41 21.83 -3.68
CA ARG A 168 -9.66 21.57 -2.93
C ARG A 168 -9.97 20.09 -2.71
N ARG A 169 -9.10 19.19 -3.17
CA ARG A 169 -9.27 17.73 -3.05
C ARG A 169 -8.15 17.15 -2.19
N SER A 170 -8.21 15.85 -1.94
CA SER A 170 -7.11 15.09 -1.36
C SER A 170 -6.74 13.92 -2.26
N ILE A 171 -5.48 13.50 -2.15
CA ILE A 171 -4.98 12.25 -2.70
C ILE A 171 -4.38 11.42 -1.56
N ASN A 172 -4.39 10.11 -1.71
CA ASN A 172 -3.69 9.18 -0.84
C ASN A 172 -2.27 8.96 -1.36
N ILE A 173 -1.32 8.84 -0.44
CA ILE A 173 0.08 8.58 -0.72
C ILE A 173 0.43 7.20 -0.14
N LEU A 174 0.90 6.30 -0.99
CA LEU A 174 1.51 5.04 -0.58
C LEU A 174 3.02 5.18 -0.79
N PHE A 175 3.81 4.78 0.19
CA PHE A 175 5.26 4.75 0.07
C PHE A 175 5.71 3.33 -0.18
N SER A 176 6.57 3.13 -1.18
CA SER A 176 7.16 1.84 -1.49
C SER A 176 8.68 1.94 -1.42
N LEU A 177 9.30 0.97 -0.77
CA LEU A 177 10.75 0.80 -0.75
C LEU A 177 11.24 -0.14 -1.85
N GLU A 178 10.33 -0.86 -2.52
CA GLU A 178 10.68 -1.88 -3.52
C GLU A 178 10.40 -1.42 -4.95
N ARG A 179 9.30 -0.71 -5.16
CA ARG A 179 8.89 -0.37 -6.53
C ARG A 179 9.86 0.62 -7.16
N PRO A 180 10.38 0.36 -8.37
CA PRO A 180 11.34 1.25 -9.01
C PRO A 180 10.80 2.65 -9.27
N GLU A 181 9.55 2.75 -9.73
CA GLU A 181 8.95 3.98 -10.24
C GLU A 181 7.68 4.36 -9.48
N SER A 182 7.54 5.66 -9.23
CA SER A 182 6.32 6.28 -8.75
C SER A 182 5.25 6.33 -9.86
N PHE A 183 3.97 6.23 -9.48
CA PHE A 183 2.85 6.39 -10.40
C PHE A 183 1.59 6.87 -9.69
N ALA A 184 0.63 7.38 -10.46
CA ALA A 184 -0.71 7.71 -9.99
C ALA A 184 -1.78 6.75 -10.55
N SER A 185 -2.85 6.55 -9.78
CA SER A 185 -4.12 6.06 -10.32
C SER A 185 -4.74 7.11 -11.25
N SER A 186 -5.73 6.71 -12.05
CA SER A 186 -6.43 7.63 -12.97
C SER A 186 -7.04 8.82 -12.23
N SER A 187 -7.69 8.57 -11.08
CA SER A 187 -8.32 9.64 -10.30
C SER A 187 -7.30 10.60 -9.69
N ALA A 188 -6.19 10.11 -9.14
CA ALA A 188 -5.12 11.00 -8.65
C ALA A 188 -4.48 11.80 -9.79
N GLY A 189 -4.23 11.17 -10.95
CA GLY A 189 -3.73 11.85 -12.14
C GLY A 189 -4.65 13.00 -12.58
N ALA A 190 -5.95 12.76 -12.64
CA ALA A 190 -6.93 13.80 -12.98
C ALA A 190 -6.96 14.96 -11.97
N ILE A 191 -6.83 14.66 -10.67
CA ILE A 191 -6.72 15.67 -9.60
C ILE A 191 -5.49 16.54 -9.80
N LEU A 192 -4.31 15.91 -9.94
CA LEU A 192 -3.06 16.62 -10.14
C LEU A 192 -3.03 17.41 -11.45
N ALA A 193 -3.61 16.88 -12.52
CA ALA A 193 -3.67 17.54 -13.83
C ALA A 193 -4.48 18.84 -13.79
N ARG A 194 -5.58 18.88 -13.03
CA ARG A 194 -6.37 20.10 -12.87
C ARG A 194 -5.67 21.14 -12.01
N GLU A 195 -5.00 20.70 -10.95
CA GLU A 195 -4.34 21.62 -10.01
C GLU A 195 -3.09 22.26 -10.61
N TYR A 196 -2.21 21.46 -11.21
CA TYR A 196 -0.89 21.91 -11.67
C TYR A 196 -0.80 22.13 -13.18
N GLY A 197 -1.94 21.96 -13.89
CA GLY A 197 -2.03 21.94 -15.33
C GLY A 197 -1.31 20.72 -15.90
N GLY A 198 -2.03 19.72 -16.40
CA GLY A 198 -1.42 18.49 -16.88
C GLY A 198 -2.02 17.99 -18.18
N LYS A 199 -1.17 17.54 -19.09
CA LYS A 199 -1.59 16.86 -20.33
C LYS A 199 -1.10 15.42 -20.32
N LEU A 200 -1.99 14.50 -20.66
CA LEU A 200 -1.60 13.11 -20.90
C LEU A 200 -0.92 13.01 -22.26
N THR A 201 0.15 12.23 -22.29
CA THR A 201 0.83 11.82 -23.52
C THR A 201 0.93 10.31 -23.53
N ASP A 202 1.22 9.73 -24.69
CA ASP A 202 1.48 8.30 -24.80
C ASP A 202 2.54 7.86 -23.79
N GLY A 203 2.25 6.74 -23.13
CA GLY A 203 3.16 6.09 -22.19
C GLY A 203 3.47 4.68 -22.64
N GLY A 204 4.17 3.95 -21.77
CA GLY A 204 4.46 2.54 -21.98
C GLY A 204 3.52 1.65 -21.19
N ARG A 205 4.11 0.61 -20.62
CA ARG A 205 3.48 -0.30 -19.68
C ARG A 205 4.30 -0.31 -18.42
N MET A 206 3.63 -0.52 -17.29
CA MET A 206 4.33 -0.76 -16.03
C MET A 206 3.71 -1.94 -15.31
N VAL A 207 4.52 -2.70 -14.58
CA VAL A 207 4.01 -3.73 -13.65
C VAL A 207 3.11 -3.03 -12.64
N ALA A 208 1.87 -3.49 -12.47
CA ALA A 208 0.91 -2.98 -11.51
C ALA A 208 0.97 -3.74 -10.18
N ALA A 209 0.88 -5.07 -10.23
CA ALA A 209 1.03 -6.01 -9.12
C ALA A 209 1.20 -7.44 -9.68
N PHE A 210 1.81 -8.37 -8.93
CA PHE A 210 1.91 -9.80 -9.29
C PHE A 210 2.50 -10.09 -10.69
N GLY A 211 3.43 -9.23 -11.14
CA GLY A 211 4.01 -9.30 -12.49
C GLY A 211 3.03 -8.98 -13.64
N ILE A 212 1.82 -8.53 -13.34
CA ILE A 212 0.83 -8.11 -14.34
C ILE A 212 1.11 -6.66 -14.73
N GLU A 213 1.35 -6.43 -16.01
CA GLU A 213 1.56 -5.09 -16.56
C GLU A 213 0.26 -4.41 -16.95
N ARG A 214 0.23 -3.08 -16.78
CA ARG A 214 -0.90 -2.23 -17.16
C ARG A 214 -0.42 -1.09 -18.06
N PRO A 215 -1.24 -0.68 -19.04
CA PRO A 215 -0.97 0.53 -19.81
C PRO A 215 -0.88 1.75 -18.90
N ILE A 216 0.06 2.63 -19.21
CA ILE A 216 0.17 3.94 -18.59
C ILE A 216 0.14 5.02 -19.65
N SER A 217 -0.33 6.19 -19.24
CA SER A 217 -0.08 7.45 -19.94
C SER A 217 0.91 8.27 -19.12
N MET A 218 1.72 9.08 -19.77
CA MET A 218 2.61 10.00 -19.05
C MET A 218 1.90 11.33 -18.84
N LEU A 219 1.62 11.68 -17.58
CA LEU A 219 1.08 13.00 -17.23
C LEU A 219 2.22 14.00 -17.14
N ARG A 220 2.26 14.96 -18.05
CA ARG A 220 3.25 16.04 -18.06
C ARG A 220 2.62 17.29 -17.45
N PHE A 221 3.23 17.81 -16.41
CA PHE A 221 2.73 19.01 -15.75
C PHE A 221 3.30 20.28 -16.39
N ARG A 222 2.46 21.29 -16.55
CA ARG A 222 2.82 22.65 -16.94
C ARG A 222 3.60 23.33 -15.82
N GLN A 223 3.17 23.12 -14.58
CA GLN A 223 3.89 23.54 -13.37
C GLN A 223 4.34 22.26 -12.62
N PRO A 224 5.60 22.15 -12.19
CA PRO A 224 6.03 20.97 -11.44
C PRO A 224 5.12 20.73 -10.22
N ALA A 225 4.58 19.52 -10.10
CA ALA A 225 3.61 19.16 -9.08
C ALA A 225 4.34 18.73 -7.78
N PRO A 226 4.17 19.44 -6.65
CA PRO A 226 4.61 18.95 -5.35
C PRO A 226 3.66 17.85 -4.86
N VAL A 227 4.19 16.66 -4.61
CA VAL A 227 3.45 15.51 -4.07
C VAL A 227 4.24 14.91 -2.92
N ALA A 228 3.68 14.98 -1.71
CA ALA A 228 4.29 14.49 -0.48
C ALA A 228 5.74 15.00 -0.27
N GLY A 229 5.98 16.27 -0.59
CA GLY A 229 7.31 16.91 -0.48
C GLY A 229 8.26 16.62 -1.63
N PHE A 230 7.89 15.79 -2.61
CA PHE A 230 8.68 15.55 -3.81
C PHE A 230 8.10 16.29 -5.02
N VAL A 231 8.95 16.89 -5.85
CA VAL A 231 8.52 17.63 -7.05
C VAL A 231 8.56 16.74 -8.29
N TYR A 232 7.46 16.72 -9.04
CA TYR A 232 7.32 15.95 -10.28
C TYR A 232 7.08 16.87 -11.48
N LYS A 233 7.92 16.75 -12.51
CA LYS A 233 7.66 17.37 -13.84
C LYS A 233 6.73 16.50 -14.69
N ASN A 234 6.80 15.20 -14.46
CA ASN A 234 5.95 14.20 -15.08
C ASN A 234 5.70 13.06 -14.08
N LEU A 235 4.60 12.34 -14.27
CA LEU A 235 4.21 11.20 -13.45
C LEU A 235 3.49 10.16 -14.33
N PRO A 236 3.91 8.89 -14.33
CA PRO A 236 3.16 7.80 -14.93
C PRO A 236 1.76 7.70 -14.34
N VAL A 237 0.74 7.50 -15.16
CA VAL A 237 -0.65 7.34 -14.72
C VAL A 237 -1.26 6.08 -15.30
N ARG A 238 -1.80 5.23 -14.44
CA ARG A 238 -2.62 4.07 -14.84
C ARG A 238 -4.05 4.53 -15.11
N THR A 239 -4.30 5.01 -16.33
CA THR A 239 -5.58 5.62 -16.76
C THR A 239 -6.77 4.66 -16.74
N ALA A 240 -6.52 3.34 -16.81
CA ALA A 240 -7.57 2.34 -16.75
C ALA A 240 -8.03 1.96 -15.32
N ASP A 241 -7.28 2.39 -14.30
CA ASP A 241 -7.41 1.90 -12.93
C ASP A 241 -7.95 3.01 -12.00
N PHE A 242 -9.00 2.69 -11.24
CA PHE A 242 -9.58 3.56 -10.19
C PHE A 242 -9.95 4.99 -10.64
N ALA A 243 -10.49 5.15 -11.85
CA ALA A 243 -10.92 6.46 -12.35
C ALA A 243 -12.11 7.03 -11.55
N GLY A 244 -13.07 6.17 -11.16
CA GLY A 244 -14.37 6.63 -10.67
C GLY A 244 -14.96 7.72 -11.56
N ARG A 245 -15.39 8.83 -10.96
CA ARG A 245 -15.95 10.00 -11.67
C ARG A 245 -14.94 11.11 -11.94
N GLU A 246 -13.65 10.85 -11.71
CA GLU A 246 -12.62 11.87 -11.90
C GLU A 246 -12.17 11.90 -13.35
N GLU A 247 -12.34 13.07 -13.99
CA GLU A 247 -12.02 13.29 -15.40
C GLU A 247 -10.80 14.21 -15.56
N PHE A 248 -9.94 13.88 -16.51
CA PHE A 248 -8.85 14.76 -16.92
C PHE A 248 -9.42 16.03 -17.58
N PRO A 249 -8.70 17.17 -17.49
CA PRO A 249 -9.06 18.35 -18.27
C PRO A 249 -9.17 18.01 -19.75
N SER A 250 -10.25 18.43 -20.41
CA SER A 250 -10.39 18.36 -21.87
C SER A 250 -9.44 19.35 -22.53
N ASP A 251 -8.80 18.98 -23.65
CA ASP A 251 -8.08 19.93 -24.48
C ASP A 251 -9.11 20.80 -25.21
N PRO A 252 -9.09 22.15 -25.08
CA PRO A 252 -10.08 23.01 -25.69
C PRO A 252 -9.97 23.14 -27.22
N ASP A 253 -8.89 22.63 -27.82
CA ASP A 253 -8.52 22.92 -29.22
C ASP A 253 -8.91 21.84 -30.26
N ASP A 254 -9.71 20.83 -29.91
CA ASP A 254 -10.18 19.84 -30.89
C ASP A 254 -11.69 19.53 -30.76
N PRO A 255 -12.56 20.32 -31.43
CA PRO A 255 -14.01 20.11 -31.42
C PRO A 255 -14.45 18.82 -32.15
N ASP A 256 -13.54 18.15 -32.88
CA ASP A 256 -13.82 16.94 -33.66
C ASP A 256 -13.30 15.65 -32.99
N ASP A 257 -12.79 15.72 -31.75
CA ASP A 257 -12.23 14.55 -31.09
C ASP A 257 -13.36 13.56 -30.71
N ILE A 258 -13.38 12.41 -31.40
CA ILE A 258 -14.37 11.34 -31.17
C ILE A 258 -14.02 10.66 -29.86
N VAL A 259 -14.62 11.13 -28.77
CA VAL A 259 -14.50 10.45 -27.47
C VAL A 259 -15.34 9.18 -27.49
N VAL A 260 -14.70 8.04 -27.77
CA VAL A 260 -15.31 6.72 -27.65
C VAL A 260 -15.57 6.41 -26.17
N LYS A 261 -16.74 6.82 -25.67
CA LYS A 261 -17.21 6.46 -24.33
C LYS A 261 -17.71 5.02 -24.33
N ARG A 262 -16.80 4.05 -24.21
CA ARG A 262 -17.19 2.67 -23.91
C ARG A 262 -17.82 2.65 -22.51
N ARG A 263 -19.13 2.39 -22.43
CA ARG A 263 -19.84 2.20 -21.15
C ARG A 263 -19.38 0.89 -20.50
N VAL A 264 -18.33 0.97 -19.69
CA VAL A 264 -17.89 -0.12 -18.82
C VAL A 264 -18.09 0.32 -17.38
N LYS A 265 -18.52 -0.60 -16.50
CA LYS A 265 -18.59 -0.33 -15.06
C LYS A 265 -17.20 0.12 -14.59
N GLN A 266 -17.10 1.36 -14.13
CA GLN A 266 -15.86 1.92 -13.59
C GLN A 266 -15.65 1.40 -12.16
N GLN A 267 -14.38 1.19 -11.80
CA GLN A 267 -14.00 1.02 -10.40
C GLN A 267 -14.26 2.33 -9.64
N ASP A 268 -14.53 2.22 -8.35
CA ASP A 268 -14.61 3.38 -7.47
C ASP A 268 -13.30 4.18 -7.51
N ALA A 269 -13.42 5.50 -7.32
CA ALA A 269 -12.25 6.36 -7.28
C ALA A 269 -11.42 6.03 -6.03
N TRP A 270 -10.15 5.68 -6.26
CA TRP A 270 -9.13 5.63 -5.23
C TRP A 270 -7.98 6.52 -5.71
N PRO A 271 -8.01 7.83 -5.37
CA PRO A 271 -7.02 8.78 -5.83
C PRO A 271 -5.73 8.53 -5.07
N VAL A 272 -4.84 7.71 -5.63
CA VAL A 272 -3.59 7.31 -5.01
C VAL A 272 -2.39 7.69 -5.87
N VAL A 273 -1.36 8.23 -5.24
CA VAL A 273 0.00 8.27 -5.77
C VAL A 273 0.85 7.30 -4.96
N MET A 274 1.44 6.33 -5.64
CA MET A 274 2.45 5.47 -5.05
C MET A 274 3.81 6.07 -5.35
N ILE A 275 4.59 6.32 -4.29
CA ILE A 275 5.92 6.90 -4.34
C ILE A 275 6.93 5.76 -4.23
N GLY A 276 7.64 5.51 -5.31
CA GLY A 276 8.64 4.46 -5.43
C GLY A 276 10.07 4.94 -5.19
N ARG A 277 11.02 4.05 -5.48
CA ARG A 277 12.46 4.21 -5.29
C ARG A 277 13.07 5.36 -6.08
N ASP A 278 12.48 5.73 -7.22
CA ASP A 278 12.85 6.95 -7.93
C ASP A 278 12.78 8.21 -7.05
N ARG A 279 12.03 8.15 -5.92
CA ARG A 279 12.07 9.16 -4.85
C ARG A 279 12.62 8.62 -3.54
N THR A 280 12.16 7.46 -3.07
CA THR A 280 12.49 6.94 -1.73
C THR A 280 13.96 6.52 -1.59
N ASP A 281 14.70 6.31 -2.69
CA ASP A 281 16.15 6.09 -2.60
C ASP A 281 16.94 7.33 -2.17
N ARG A 282 16.31 8.52 -2.18
CA ARG A 282 16.87 9.75 -1.59
C ARG A 282 16.72 9.81 -0.08
N CYS A 283 16.01 8.86 0.52
CA CYS A 283 15.76 8.79 1.95
C CYS A 283 16.84 7.96 2.65
N SER A 284 17.42 8.52 3.71
CA SER A 284 18.33 7.81 4.60
C SER A 284 17.57 7.01 5.66
N GLU A 285 16.33 7.40 5.96
CA GLU A 285 15.49 6.77 6.98
C GLU A 285 14.00 6.86 6.66
N ALA A 286 13.28 5.82 7.04
CA ALA A 286 11.84 5.82 7.22
C ALA A 286 11.54 5.28 8.63
N LEU A 287 10.85 6.04 9.46
CA LEU A 287 10.50 5.67 10.83
C LEU A 287 8.99 5.66 10.97
N TYR A 288 8.41 4.50 11.26
CA TYR A 288 7.01 4.37 11.60
C TYR A 288 6.82 4.25 13.11
N ASP A 289 6.11 5.20 13.70
CA ASP A 289 5.59 5.14 15.06
C ASP A 289 4.18 4.52 15.04
N THR A 290 4.06 3.31 15.59
CA THR A 290 2.82 2.53 15.57
C THR A 290 1.74 3.14 16.46
N ILE A 291 2.12 3.83 17.54
CA ILE A 291 1.17 4.42 18.49
C ILE A 291 0.63 5.74 17.94
N ALA A 292 1.52 6.59 17.43
CA ALA A 292 1.16 7.87 16.80
C ALA A 292 0.62 7.70 15.36
N LYS A 293 0.72 6.49 14.79
CA LYS A 293 0.41 6.17 13.39
C LYS A 293 1.13 7.12 12.43
N ARG A 294 2.40 7.38 12.68
CA ARG A 294 3.16 8.40 11.95
C ARG A 294 4.33 7.77 11.23
N LEU A 295 4.42 8.01 9.93
CA LEU A 295 5.60 7.74 9.13
C LEU A 295 6.42 9.02 8.99
N THR A 296 7.65 9.01 9.49
CA THR A 296 8.63 10.07 9.29
C THR A 296 9.61 9.63 8.22
N LEU A 297 9.73 10.38 7.14
CA LEU A 297 10.74 10.15 6.11
C LEU A 297 11.84 11.18 6.24
N ARG A 298 13.10 10.75 6.31
CA ARG A 298 14.25 11.65 6.23
C ARG A 298 14.90 11.53 4.87
N CYS A 299 14.76 12.56 4.03
CA CYS A 299 15.18 12.49 2.64
C CYS A 299 15.90 13.75 2.16
N SER A 300 16.82 13.54 1.23
CA SER A 300 17.50 14.63 0.54
C SER A 300 16.53 15.27 -0.47
N GLY A 301 16.33 16.60 -0.38
CA GLY A 301 15.47 17.34 -1.33
C GLY A 301 13.97 17.07 -1.17
N ILE A 302 13.50 16.76 0.03
CA ILE A 302 12.08 16.79 0.39
C ILE A 302 11.73 18.19 0.93
N LEU A 303 10.65 18.80 0.42
CA LEU A 303 10.19 20.16 0.78
C LEU A 303 11.23 21.27 0.52
N ASP A 304 11.66 21.46 -0.73
CA ASP A 304 12.28 22.71 -1.20
C ASP A 304 11.23 23.80 -1.49
#